data_AF-A0A1L7VIW2-F1
#
_entry.id   AF-A0A1L7VIW2-F1
#
_cell.length_a   1.000
_cell.length_b   1.000
_cell.length_c   1.000
_cell.angle_alpha   90.00
_cell.angle_beta   90.00
_cell.angle_gamma   90.00
#
_symmetry.space_group_name_H-M   'P 1'
#
loop_
_entity.id
_entity.type
_entity.pdbx_description
1 polymer ?
#
loop_
_entity_poly.entity_id
_entity_poly.type
_entity_poly.pdbx_seq_one_letter_code
_entity_poly.pdbx_strand_id
1 'polypeptide(L)'
;MSSNAYIPNIYIIGPQSTGKTTLVNKLKADLEHWLADTSIDKPHIVSEVARTVLAKNKYSAEDIQASTTRCFELQQLILEAQAAAEKEALKTSSWFISDRSGFDPLVYAKRYAAPGAVEQLQGLDGWKQVKARMERSLIVVCEAGTPWLMDDGVRLMPGSYDEWMQTFYNFCEMLDELDMHWLLNLDYIAFGWHTMKSCDNHDFGFGFGKPGEFRWPHPNFEGFFFVLPFRAGVWNASGNQDIAVRCGLEERCYDQLEKDQEFARYAEPWGLGV
;
A
#
# COMPACT_ATOMS: atom_id res chain seq x y z
N MET A 1 32.85 -8.69 -5.48
CA MET A 1 31.86 -7.88 -6.23
C MET A 1 30.55 -8.01 -5.48
N SER A 2 30.13 -6.98 -4.75
CA SER A 2 28.84 -6.97 -4.06
C SER A 2 27.74 -7.08 -5.10
N SER A 3 26.92 -8.13 -5.04
CA SER A 3 25.67 -8.18 -5.79
C SER A 3 24.85 -6.97 -5.37
N ASN A 4 24.65 -6.00 -6.27
CA ASN A 4 23.64 -4.97 -6.03
C ASN A 4 22.31 -5.72 -5.93
N ALA A 5 21.82 -5.89 -4.71
CA ALA A 5 20.52 -6.47 -4.47
C ALA A 5 19.50 -5.60 -5.21
N TYR A 6 18.76 -6.18 -6.14
CA TYR A 6 17.66 -5.50 -6.79
C TYR A 6 16.61 -5.19 -5.72
N ILE A 7 16.28 -3.91 -5.56
CA ILE A 7 15.24 -3.46 -4.63
C ILE A 7 13.99 -3.19 -5.47
N PRO A 8 12.89 -3.90 -5.21
CA PRO A 8 11.64 -3.66 -5.93
C PRO A 8 11.10 -2.27 -5.58
N ASN A 9 10.43 -1.62 -6.55
CA ASN A 9 9.63 -0.44 -6.22
C ASN A 9 8.44 -0.87 -5.34
N ILE A 10 7.87 0.08 -4.61
CA ILE A 10 6.68 -0.15 -3.78
C ILE A 10 5.56 0.73 -4.31
N TYR A 11 4.41 0.12 -4.60
CA TYR A 11 3.19 0.82 -4.98
C TYR A 11 2.16 0.70 -3.87
N ILE A 12 1.71 1.83 -3.33
CA ILE A 12 0.61 1.88 -2.38
C ILE A 12 -0.64 2.34 -3.15
N ILE A 13 -1.54 1.41 -3.42
CA ILE A 13 -2.72 1.62 -4.27
C ILE A 13 -4.01 1.38 -3.50
N GLY A 14 -5.14 1.73 -4.11
CA GLY A 14 -6.46 1.47 -3.55
C GLY A 14 -7.39 2.68 -3.65
N PRO A 15 -8.65 2.52 -3.22
CA PRO A 15 -9.67 3.57 -3.30
C PRO A 15 -9.22 4.87 -2.65
N GLN A 16 -9.86 5.99 -2.99
CA GLN A 16 -9.68 7.25 -2.26
C GLN A 16 -9.81 7.05 -0.74
N SER A 17 -9.19 7.94 0.04
CA SER A 17 -9.51 8.05 1.47
C SER A 17 -9.10 6.85 2.36
N THR A 18 -8.23 5.96 1.88
CA THR A 18 -7.77 4.74 2.60
C THR A 18 -6.41 4.90 3.31
N GLY A 19 -6.01 6.13 3.64
CA GLY A 19 -4.76 6.38 4.39
C GLY A 19 -3.45 6.19 3.61
N LYS A 20 -3.48 5.99 2.28
CA LYS A 20 -2.30 5.76 1.43
C LYS A 20 -1.19 6.80 1.61
N THR A 21 -1.51 8.09 1.48
CA THR A 21 -0.52 9.18 1.66
C THR A 21 0.08 9.18 3.06
N THR A 22 -0.73 8.90 4.09
CA THR A 22 -0.24 8.77 5.47
C THR A 22 0.75 7.62 5.59
N LEU A 23 0.43 6.46 5.01
CA LEU A 23 1.32 5.30 5.00
C LEU A 23 2.63 5.61 4.25
N VAL A 24 2.57 6.21 3.07
CA VAL A 24 3.77 6.58 2.29
C VAL A 24 4.67 7.54 3.07
N ASN A 25 4.10 8.55 3.72
CA ASN A 25 4.88 9.48 4.55
C ASN A 25 5.53 8.80 5.75
N LYS A 26 4.84 7.85 6.39
CA LYS A 26 5.39 7.08 7.50
C LYS A 26 6.52 6.17 7.03
N LEU A 27 6.32 5.42 5.94
CA LEU A 27 7.35 4.59 5.32
C LEU A 27 8.60 5.41 4.96
N LYS A 28 8.41 6.60 4.38
CA LYS A 28 9.50 7.52 4.09
C LYS A 28 10.31 7.85 5.35
N ALA A 29 9.64 8.30 6.41
CA ALA A 29 10.31 8.69 7.66
C ALA A 29 11.04 7.49 8.31
N ASP A 30 10.42 6.31 8.33
CA ASP A 30 11.02 5.12 8.93
C ASP A 30 12.23 4.63 8.12
N LEU A 31 12.15 4.65 6.78
CA LEU A 31 13.24 4.25 5.90
C LEU A 31 14.41 5.25 5.90
N GLU A 32 14.13 6.55 6.06
CA GLU A 32 15.20 7.54 6.23
C GLU A 32 16.11 7.22 7.42
N HIS A 33 15.53 6.69 8.50
CA HIS A 33 16.27 6.23 9.67
C HIS A 33 16.94 4.86 9.43
N TRP A 34 16.21 3.89 8.89
CA TRP A 34 16.71 2.51 8.72
C TRP A 34 17.84 2.37 7.71
N LEU A 35 17.79 3.16 6.65
CA LEU A 35 18.76 3.07 5.57
C LEU A 35 20.03 3.90 5.86
N ALA A 36 20.05 4.69 6.94
CA ALA A 36 21.12 5.64 7.25
C ALA A 36 22.52 4.99 7.30
N ASP A 37 22.61 3.78 7.84
CA ASP A 37 23.86 3.03 7.99
C ASP A 37 24.01 1.87 6.98
N THR A 38 23.17 1.85 5.94
CA THR A 38 23.19 0.81 4.91
C THR A 38 23.77 1.33 3.60
N SER A 39 24.27 0.43 2.75
CA SER A 39 24.66 0.77 1.37
C SER A 39 23.46 0.87 0.40
N ILE A 40 22.24 0.81 0.92
CA ILE A 40 21.01 0.86 0.13
C ILE A 40 20.66 2.33 -0.11
N ASP A 41 20.41 2.65 -1.38
CA ASP A 41 19.99 3.99 -1.79
C ASP A 41 18.61 4.34 -1.19
N LYS A 42 18.38 5.63 -0.93
CA LYS A 42 17.09 6.10 -0.40
C LYS A 42 16.05 6.06 -1.51
N PRO A 43 14.81 5.61 -1.25
CA PRO A 43 13.79 5.61 -2.27
C PRO A 43 13.42 7.04 -2.67
N HIS A 44 13.17 7.25 -3.96
CA HIS A 44 12.43 8.42 -4.38
C HIS A 44 10.95 8.27 -3.98
N ILE A 45 10.29 9.34 -3.55
CA ILE A 45 8.85 9.31 -3.24
C ILE A 45 8.08 9.94 -4.39
N VAL A 46 7.29 9.13 -5.08
CA VAL A 46 6.32 9.63 -6.07
C VAL A 46 5.03 9.95 -5.33
N SER A 47 4.79 11.24 -5.09
CA SER A 47 3.56 11.74 -4.45
C SER A 47 2.35 11.61 -5.38
N GLU A 48 1.12 11.65 -4.82
CA GLU A 48 -0.14 11.55 -5.57
C GLU A 48 -0.21 12.49 -6.79
N VAL A 49 0.04 11.94 -7.99
CA VAL A 49 0.09 12.69 -9.26
C VAL A 49 -1.29 13.17 -9.69
N ALA A 50 -2.34 12.37 -9.42
CA ALA A 50 -3.72 12.68 -9.78
C ALA A 50 -4.17 14.06 -9.26
N ARG A 51 -3.80 14.39 -8.02
CA ARG A 51 -4.14 15.69 -7.41
C ARG A 51 -3.53 16.87 -8.17
N THR A 52 -2.29 16.71 -8.67
CA THR A 52 -1.62 17.73 -9.49
C THR A 52 -2.28 17.87 -10.86
N VAL A 53 -2.68 16.75 -11.48
CA VAL A 53 -3.38 16.75 -12.77
C VAL A 53 -4.74 17.42 -12.68
N LEU A 54 -5.53 17.11 -11.65
CA LEU A 54 -6.83 17.74 -11.37
C LEU A 54 -6.69 19.26 -11.25
N ALA A 55 -5.76 19.72 -10.39
CA ALA A 55 -5.52 21.14 -10.16
C ALA A 55 -5.07 21.88 -11.44
N LYS A 56 -4.14 21.29 -12.20
CA LYS A 56 -3.58 21.90 -13.42
C LYS A 56 -4.63 22.04 -14.53
N ASN A 57 -5.51 21.04 -14.68
CA ASN A 57 -6.47 20.98 -15.78
C ASN A 57 -7.90 21.42 -15.37
N LYS A 58 -8.08 21.88 -14.13
CA LYS A 58 -9.35 22.40 -13.59
C LYS A 58 -10.50 21.38 -13.65
N TYR A 59 -10.20 20.11 -13.44
CA TYR A 59 -11.22 19.08 -13.27
C TYR A 59 -11.76 19.09 -11.84
N SER A 60 -13.07 18.95 -11.69
CA SER A 60 -13.72 18.71 -10.40
C SER A 60 -14.02 17.22 -10.17
N ALA A 61 -14.38 16.85 -8.95
CA ALA A 61 -14.90 15.52 -8.64
C ALA A 61 -16.20 15.21 -9.42
N GLU A 62 -17.05 16.22 -9.64
CA GLU A 62 -18.29 16.11 -10.39
C GLU A 62 -18.04 15.80 -11.87
N ASP A 63 -16.98 16.34 -12.46
CA ASP A 63 -16.60 16.06 -13.86
C ASP A 63 -16.34 14.56 -14.10
N ILE A 64 -15.88 13.85 -13.07
CA ILE A 64 -15.57 12.42 -13.12
C ILE A 64 -16.86 11.58 -13.13
N GLN A 65 -17.87 12.01 -12.38
CA GLN A 65 -19.12 11.27 -12.21
C GLN A 65 -20.17 11.62 -13.27
N ALA A 66 -20.18 12.87 -13.75
CA ALA A 66 -21.23 13.38 -14.63
C ALA A 66 -20.96 13.12 -16.13
N SER A 67 -19.71 12.82 -16.52
CA SER A 67 -19.34 12.63 -17.92
C SER A 67 -18.33 11.49 -18.10
N THR A 68 -18.77 10.42 -18.75
CA THR A 68 -17.92 9.27 -19.10
C THR A 68 -16.73 9.67 -19.99
N THR A 69 -16.92 10.65 -20.88
CA THR A 69 -15.87 11.18 -21.76
C THR A 69 -14.83 11.98 -20.99
N ARG A 70 -15.26 12.93 -20.14
CA ARG A 70 -14.33 13.72 -19.31
C ARG A 70 -13.58 12.84 -18.31
N CYS A 71 -14.26 11.82 -17.77
CA CYS A 71 -13.63 10.83 -16.91
C CYS A 71 -12.51 10.09 -17.64
N PHE A 72 -12.77 9.58 -18.85
CA PHE A 72 -11.75 8.90 -19.66
C PHE A 72 -10.54 9.81 -19.96
N GLU A 73 -10.78 11.03 -20.43
CA GLU A 73 -9.71 12.01 -20.71
C GLU A 73 -8.84 12.27 -19.47
N LEU A 74 -9.48 12.45 -18.31
CA LEU A 74 -8.79 12.64 -17.05
C LEU A 74 -7.96 11.41 -16.68
N GLN A 75 -8.52 10.20 -16.78
CA GLN A 75 -7.78 8.97 -16.45
C GLN A 75 -6.57 8.78 -17.37
N GLN A 76 -6.68 9.11 -18.66
CA GLN A 76 -5.56 9.12 -19.59
C GLN A 76 -4.47 10.12 -19.15
N LEU A 77 -4.84 11.36 -18.82
CA LEU A 77 -3.89 12.37 -18.35
C LEU A 77 -3.17 11.95 -17.06
N ILE A 78 -3.89 11.35 -16.11
CA ILE A 78 -3.31 10.85 -14.86
C ILE A 78 -2.33 9.72 -15.16
N LEU A 79 -2.70 8.75 -16.01
CA LEU A 79 -1.85 7.62 -16.38
C LEU A 79 -0.55 8.08 -17.03
N GLU A 80 -0.60 8.99 -18.00
CA GLU A 80 0.59 9.50 -18.68
C GLU A 80 1.49 10.31 -17.73
N ALA A 81 0.88 11.18 -16.90
CA ALA A 81 1.63 11.96 -15.91
C ALA A 81 2.31 11.06 -14.86
N GLN A 82 1.63 10.02 -14.41
CA GLN A 82 2.14 9.04 -13.46
C GLN A 82 3.29 8.24 -14.07
N ALA A 83 3.14 7.76 -15.31
CA ALA A 83 4.21 7.06 -16.02
C ALA A 83 5.47 7.93 -16.19
N ALA A 84 5.30 9.24 -16.43
CA ALA A 84 6.40 10.18 -16.48
C ALA A 84 7.06 10.39 -15.11
N ALA A 85 6.26 10.58 -14.04
CA ALA A 85 6.78 10.78 -12.68
C ALA A 85 7.62 9.58 -12.19
N GLU A 86 7.15 8.35 -12.42
CA GLU A 86 7.90 7.13 -12.09
C GLU A 86 9.22 7.03 -12.86
N LYS A 87 9.22 7.43 -14.14
CA LYS A 87 10.43 7.44 -14.97
C LYS A 87 11.46 8.46 -14.46
N GLU A 88 11.01 9.65 -14.08
CA GLU A 88 11.90 10.66 -13.50
C GLU A 88 12.43 10.24 -12.12
N ALA A 89 11.61 9.59 -11.29
CA ALA A 89 12.04 9.05 -10.00
C ALA A 89 13.24 8.11 -10.15
N LEU A 90 13.18 7.18 -11.13
CA LEU A 90 14.26 6.23 -11.43
C LEU A 90 15.53 6.86 -12.04
N LYS A 91 15.50 8.13 -12.44
CA LYS A 91 16.74 8.85 -12.81
C LYS A 91 17.48 9.37 -11.58
N THR A 92 16.76 9.56 -10.47
CA THR A 92 17.29 10.20 -9.26
C THR A 92 17.60 9.21 -8.14
N SER A 93 16.94 8.05 -8.15
CA SER A 93 17.15 6.96 -7.20
C SER A 93 17.05 5.62 -7.91
N SER A 94 17.68 4.59 -7.36
CA SER A 94 17.60 3.22 -7.87
C SER A 94 16.24 2.54 -7.68
N TRP A 95 15.36 3.08 -6.82
CA TRP A 95 14.01 2.56 -6.58
C TRP A 95 13.08 3.66 -6.02
N PHE A 96 11.77 3.43 -6.01
CA PHE A 96 10.81 4.40 -5.47
C PHE A 96 9.66 3.76 -4.67
N ILE A 97 9.01 4.61 -3.88
CA ILE A 97 7.70 4.35 -3.27
C ILE A 97 6.69 5.31 -3.92
N SER A 98 5.61 4.77 -4.45
CA SER A 98 4.58 5.54 -5.15
C SER A 98 3.26 5.56 -4.38
N ASP A 99 2.79 6.76 -4.05
CA ASP A 99 1.43 7.02 -3.57
C ASP A 99 0.50 7.02 -4.78
N ARG A 100 -0.21 5.90 -4.96
CA ARG A 100 -0.91 5.48 -6.19
C ARG A 100 0.02 5.05 -7.31
N SER A 101 -0.57 4.60 -8.40
CA SER A 101 0.13 4.03 -9.54
C SER A 101 -0.58 4.39 -10.84
N GLY A 102 0.05 4.06 -11.98
CA GLY A 102 -0.64 4.10 -13.27
C GLY A 102 -1.70 3.00 -13.42
N PHE A 103 -1.89 2.12 -12.43
CA PHE A 103 -3.01 1.18 -12.39
C PHE A 103 -4.31 1.82 -11.86
N ASP A 104 -4.24 2.77 -10.92
CA ASP A 104 -5.41 3.44 -10.37
C ASP A 104 -6.35 3.99 -11.48
N PRO A 105 -5.87 4.67 -12.54
CA PRO A 105 -6.73 5.18 -13.60
C PRO A 105 -7.54 4.12 -14.35
N LEU A 106 -7.02 2.88 -14.46
CA LEU A 106 -7.76 1.78 -15.08
C LEU A 106 -8.97 1.39 -14.22
N VAL A 107 -8.81 1.36 -12.90
CA VAL A 107 -9.91 1.07 -11.96
C VAL A 107 -10.98 2.14 -12.01
N TYR A 108 -10.58 3.41 -12.01
CA TYR A 108 -11.53 4.52 -12.13
C TYR A 108 -12.20 4.57 -13.51
N ALA A 109 -11.49 4.22 -14.59
CA ALA A 109 -12.09 4.09 -15.91
C ALA A 109 -13.10 2.94 -16.00
N LYS A 110 -12.80 1.75 -15.44
CA LYS A 110 -13.74 0.62 -15.34
C LYS A 110 -15.05 1.03 -14.67
N ARG A 111 -14.97 1.94 -13.70
CA ARG A 111 -16.13 2.37 -12.91
C ARG A 111 -16.93 3.52 -13.53
N TYR A 112 -16.26 4.52 -14.07
CA TYR A 112 -16.89 5.81 -14.40
C TYR A 112 -16.81 6.20 -15.88
N ALA A 113 -15.97 5.53 -16.69
CA ALA A 113 -15.87 5.80 -18.11
C ALA A 113 -16.80 4.88 -18.94
N ALA A 114 -16.85 5.10 -20.25
CA ALA A 114 -17.65 4.29 -21.16
C ALA A 114 -17.05 2.86 -21.29
N PRO A 115 -17.87 1.85 -21.65
CA PRO A 115 -17.36 0.52 -22.00
C PRO A 115 -16.25 0.61 -23.05
N GLY A 116 -15.19 -0.18 -22.92
CA GLY A 116 -14.02 -0.12 -23.81
C GLY A 116 -12.93 0.87 -23.36
N ALA A 117 -13.16 1.65 -22.29
CA ALA A 117 -12.19 2.62 -21.78
C ALA A 117 -10.92 1.96 -21.20
N VAL A 118 -11.06 0.83 -20.52
CA VAL A 118 -9.93 0.13 -19.91
C VAL A 118 -8.98 -0.38 -20.99
N GLU A 119 -9.52 -1.00 -22.04
CA GLU A 119 -8.77 -1.53 -23.18
C GLU A 119 -8.04 -0.41 -23.93
N GLN A 120 -8.68 0.76 -24.07
CA GLN A 120 -8.04 1.94 -24.64
C GLN A 120 -6.87 2.43 -23.79
N LEU A 121 -7.05 2.54 -22.46
CA LEU A 121 -5.95 2.90 -21.55
C LEU A 121 -4.83 1.86 -21.58
N GLN A 122 -5.17 0.58 -21.65
CA GLN A 122 -4.20 -0.50 -21.75
C GLN A 122 -3.39 -0.47 -23.07
N GLY A 123 -3.95 0.12 -24.13
CA GLY A 123 -3.27 0.35 -25.40
C GLY A 123 -2.15 1.40 -25.33
N LEU A 124 -2.18 2.29 -24.33
CA LEU A 124 -1.23 3.39 -24.19
C LEU A 124 0.16 2.91 -23.81
N ASP A 125 1.19 3.53 -24.37
CA ASP A 125 2.57 3.18 -24.05
C ASP A 125 2.96 3.52 -22.60
N GLY A 126 2.31 4.52 -22.01
CA GLY A 126 2.45 4.84 -20.59
C GLY A 126 2.04 3.67 -19.71
N TRP A 127 0.90 3.02 -20.00
CA TRP A 127 0.43 1.86 -19.26
C TRP A 127 1.39 0.67 -19.40
N LYS A 128 1.80 0.33 -20.63
CA LYS A 128 2.72 -0.80 -20.86
C LYS A 128 4.00 -0.66 -20.04
N GLN A 129 4.52 0.56 -19.93
CA GLN A 129 5.71 0.86 -19.12
C GLN A 129 5.45 0.74 -17.62
N VAL A 130 4.31 1.25 -17.13
CA VAL A 130 3.93 1.11 -15.72
C VAL A 130 3.70 -0.35 -15.36
N LYS A 131 2.94 -1.10 -16.17
CA LYS A 131 2.68 -2.54 -16.01
C LYS A 131 3.98 -3.32 -15.85
N ALA A 132 4.92 -3.13 -16.77
CA ALA A 132 6.22 -3.82 -16.72
C ALA A 132 7.04 -3.50 -15.45
N ARG A 133 6.88 -2.30 -14.88
CA ARG A 133 7.48 -1.96 -13.58
C ARG A 133 6.74 -2.62 -12.43
N MET A 134 5.41 -2.54 -12.42
CA MET A 134 4.55 -3.10 -11.38
C MET A 134 4.72 -4.63 -11.24
N GLU A 135 4.85 -5.36 -12.35
CA GLU A 135 5.11 -6.82 -12.36
C GLU A 135 6.38 -7.24 -11.60
N ARG A 136 7.32 -6.32 -11.36
CA ARG A 136 8.58 -6.57 -10.65
C ARG A 136 8.69 -5.80 -9.35
N SER A 137 7.55 -5.38 -8.82
CA SER A 137 7.43 -4.48 -7.67
C SER A 137 6.59 -5.11 -6.57
N LEU A 138 6.65 -4.52 -5.38
CA LEU A 138 5.73 -4.82 -4.29
C LEU A 138 4.48 -3.95 -4.45
N ILE A 139 3.31 -4.57 -4.59
CA ILE A 139 2.03 -3.87 -4.69
C ILE A 139 1.26 -4.08 -3.39
N VAL A 140 0.94 -2.99 -2.70
CA VAL A 140 0.14 -3.00 -1.47
C VAL A 140 -1.19 -2.31 -1.75
N VAL A 141 -2.29 -3.03 -1.58
CA VAL A 141 -3.65 -2.52 -1.78
C VAL A 141 -4.24 -2.12 -0.43
N CYS A 142 -4.52 -0.83 -0.23
CA CYS A 142 -5.22 -0.37 0.96
C CYS A 142 -6.74 -0.61 0.83
N GLU A 143 -7.31 -1.36 1.77
CA GLU A 143 -8.75 -1.61 1.84
C GLU A 143 -9.54 -0.32 2.01
N ALA A 144 -10.76 -0.28 1.44
CA ALA A 144 -11.73 0.76 1.73
C ALA A 144 -11.99 0.82 3.25
N GLY A 145 -11.80 2.00 3.86
CA GLY A 145 -11.62 2.09 5.31
C GLY A 145 -12.59 3.03 6.03
N THR A 146 -13.44 2.43 6.87
CA THR A 146 -14.15 2.98 8.03
C THR A 146 -15.22 4.07 7.82
N PRO A 147 -16.44 3.88 8.38
CA PRO A 147 -17.59 4.78 8.20
C PRO A 147 -17.46 6.15 8.89
N TRP A 148 -16.39 6.41 9.64
CA TRP A 148 -16.14 7.68 10.33
C TRP A 148 -15.26 8.66 9.55
N LEU A 149 -14.77 8.29 8.36
CA LEU A 149 -13.97 9.20 7.56
C LEU A 149 -14.86 10.30 6.96
N MET A 150 -14.74 11.52 7.48
CA MET A 150 -15.55 12.65 7.05
C MET A 150 -14.99 13.32 5.79
N ASP A 151 -15.89 13.70 4.89
CA ASP A 151 -15.59 14.46 3.68
C ASP A 151 -14.96 15.81 4.05
N ASP A 152 -13.79 16.11 3.48
CA ASP A 152 -13.10 17.39 3.66
C ASP A 152 -13.35 18.38 2.50
N GLY A 153 -14.26 18.04 1.58
CA GLY A 153 -14.64 18.85 0.42
C GLY A 153 -13.59 18.88 -0.70
N VAL A 154 -12.46 18.20 -0.51
CA VAL A 154 -11.38 18.09 -1.50
C VAL A 154 -11.33 16.69 -2.10
N ARG A 155 -11.81 15.68 -1.37
CA ARG A 155 -11.78 14.27 -1.78
C ARG A 155 -13.04 13.90 -2.57
N LEU A 156 -12.86 13.10 -3.62
CA LEU A 156 -13.97 12.36 -4.23
C LEU A 156 -14.44 11.32 -3.20
N MET A 157 -15.42 11.64 -2.36
CA MET A 157 -15.98 10.64 -1.44
C MET A 157 -16.91 9.68 -2.19
N PRO A 158 -16.86 8.37 -1.88
CA PRO A 158 -17.84 7.43 -2.41
C PRO A 158 -19.25 7.80 -1.90
N GLY A 159 -20.27 7.63 -2.74
CA GLY A 159 -21.65 7.99 -2.37
C GLY A 159 -22.24 7.10 -1.28
N SER A 160 -21.65 5.92 -1.05
CA SER A 160 -22.01 4.98 0.01
C SER A 160 -20.83 4.07 0.40
N TYR A 161 -20.96 3.35 1.51
CA TYR A 161 -20.01 2.30 1.90
C TYR A 161 -19.91 1.20 0.85
N ASP A 162 -21.04 0.74 0.32
CA ASP A 162 -21.09 -0.29 -0.72
C ASP A 162 -20.38 0.17 -2.00
N GLU A 163 -20.58 1.44 -2.36
CA GLU A 163 -19.84 2.05 -3.46
C GLU A 163 -18.33 2.04 -3.20
N TRP A 164 -17.89 2.33 -1.98
CA TRP A 164 -16.49 2.32 -1.63
C TRP A 164 -15.88 0.92 -1.73
N MET A 165 -16.56 -0.07 -1.15
CA MET A 165 -16.17 -1.47 -1.20
C MET A 165 -16.15 -1.99 -2.64
N GLN A 166 -17.10 -1.60 -3.48
CA GLN A 166 -17.07 -1.96 -4.89
C GLN A 166 -15.84 -1.41 -5.61
N THR A 167 -15.38 -0.18 -5.27
CA THR A 167 -14.12 0.32 -5.83
C THR A 167 -12.96 -0.55 -5.37
N PHE A 168 -12.91 -0.91 -4.10
CA PHE A 168 -11.88 -1.80 -3.56
C PHE A 168 -11.87 -3.16 -4.28
N TYR A 169 -13.03 -3.81 -4.44
CA TYR A 169 -13.11 -5.07 -5.17
C TYR A 169 -12.68 -4.92 -6.64
N ASN A 170 -13.01 -3.80 -7.30
CA ASN A 170 -12.51 -3.54 -8.66
C ASN A 170 -10.98 -3.43 -8.72
N PHE A 171 -10.29 -2.96 -7.66
CA PHE A 171 -8.82 -3.02 -7.57
C PHE A 171 -8.36 -4.47 -7.54
N CYS A 172 -8.89 -5.29 -6.63
CA CYS A 172 -8.49 -6.69 -6.45
C CYS A 172 -8.74 -7.53 -7.71
N GLU A 173 -9.97 -7.51 -8.23
CA GLU A 173 -10.35 -8.28 -9.42
C GLU A 173 -9.47 -7.95 -10.62
N MET A 174 -9.17 -6.67 -10.83
CA MET A 174 -8.39 -6.25 -12.00
C MET A 174 -6.90 -6.56 -11.85
N LEU A 175 -6.35 -6.57 -10.63
CA LEU A 175 -4.99 -7.08 -10.40
C LEU A 175 -4.91 -8.56 -10.72
N ASP A 176 -5.92 -9.35 -10.33
CA ASP A 176 -6.01 -10.77 -10.63
C ASP A 176 -6.19 -11.02 -12.14
N GLU A 177 -7.04 -10.24 -12.83
CA GLU A 177 -7.20 -10.28 -14.30
C GLU A 177 -5.89 -9.99 -15.04
N LEU A 178 -5.03 -9.16 -14.47
CA LEU A 178 -3.73 -8.77 -15.05
C LEU A 178 -2.56 -9.66 -14.62
N ASP A 179 -2.82 -10.68 -13.80
CA ASP A 179 -1.81 -11.59 -13.21
C ASP A 179 -0.71 -10.83 -12.45
N MET A 180 -1.12 -9.80 -11.68
CA MET A 180 -0.21 -9.05 -10.83
C MET A 180 -0.21 -9.59 -9.41
N HIS A 181 0.97 -9.82 -8.84
CA HIS A 181 1.09 -10.19 -7.42
C HIS A 181 0.89 -8.96 -6.53
N TRP A 182 -0.05 -9.05 -5.59
CA TRP A 182 -0.37 -7.98 -4.67
C TRP A 182 -0.61 -8.51 -3.25
N LEU A 183 -0.46 -7.63 -2.27
CA LEU A 183 -0.77 -7.88 -0.88
C LEU A 183 -1.88 -6.94 -0.43
N LEU A 184 -2.83 -7.43 0.36
CA LEU A 184 -3.73 -6.54 1.07
C LEU A 184 -2.94 -5.83 2.17
N ASN A 185 -3.17 -4.52 2.35
CA ASN A 185 -2.55 -3.76 3.43
C ASN A 185 -2.75 -4.46 4.78
N LEU A 186 -3.96 -4.94 5.07
CA LEU A 186 -4.25 -5.66 6.30
C LEU A 186 -3.43 -6.94 6.48
N ASP A 187 -2.97 -7.58 5.40
CA ASP A 187 -2.17 -8.81 5.46
C ASP A 187 -0.71 -8.57 5.91
N TYR A 188 -0.21 -7.32 5.83
CA TYR A 188 1.20 -6.99 6.11
C TYR A 188 1.40 -5.77 7.01
N ILE A 189 0.39 -4.92 7.12
CA ILE A 189 0.31 -3.68 7.89
C ILE A 189 -1.03 -3.73 8.64
N ALA A 190 -1.07 -4.48 9.74
CA ALA A 190 -2.31 -4.64 10.50
C ALA A 190 -2.68 -3.31 11.19
N PHE A 191 -3.63 -2.55 10.64
CA PHE A 191 -4.33 -1.49 11.37
C PHE A 191 -5.46 -2.12 12.18
N GLY A 192 -5.23 -2.33 13.47
CA GLY A 192 -6.22 -2.95 14.35
C GLY A 192 -6.38 -4.46 14.11
N TRP A 193 -6.45 -5.22 15.19
CA TRP A 193 -6.27 -6.67 15.24
C TRP A 193 -7.53 -7.46 14.80
N HIS A 194 -8.34 -6.93 13.87
CA HIS A 194 -9.75 -7.36 13.78
C HIS A 194 -10.18 -8.00 12.45
N THR A 195 -9.34 -8.10 11.41
CA THR A 195 -9.85 -8.50 10.08
C THR A 195 -8.89 -9.27 9.14
N MET A 196 -7.86 -9.95 9.63
CA MET A 196 -7.05 -10.83 8.75
C MET A 196 -7.70 -12.21 8.55
N LYS A 197 -8.57 -12.34 7.53
CA LYS A 197 -9.16 -13.64 7.11
C LYS A 197 -8.23 -14.47 6.21
N SER A 198 -7.15 -13.89 5.72
CA SER A 198 -6.17 -14.55 4.85
C SER A 198 -5.49 -15.73 5.56
N CYS A 199 -5.29 -15.63 6.88
CA CYS A 199 -4.75 -16.69 7.74
C CYS A 199 -5.68 -17.91 7.92
N ASP A 200 -6.98 -17.79 7.65
CA ASP A 200 -7.92 -18.92 7.74
C ASP A 200 -7.79 -19.88 6.55
N ASN A 201 -7.34 -19.36 5.40
CA ASN A 201 -7.40 -20.04 4.13
C ASN A 201 -6.04 -20.34 3.50
N HIS A 202 -4.96 -19.70 3.95
CA HIS A 202 -3.66 -19.76 3.28
C HIS A 202 -2.50 -20.10 4.24
N ASP A 203 -1.61 -21.02 3.84
CA ASP A 203 -0.40 -21.44 4.58
C ASP A 203 0.82 -20.56 4.25
N PHE A 204 0.67 -19.63 3.30
CA PHE A 204 1.70 -18.65 2.87
C PHE A 204 3.09 -19.25 2.53
N GLY A 205 3.17 -20.57 2.33
CA GLY A 205 4.40 -21.27 1.96
C GLY A 205 5.36 -21.55 3.13
N PHE A 206 4.91 -21.45 4.39
CA PHE A 206 5.78 -21.64 5.56
C PHE A 206 6.09 -23.12 5.89
N GLY A 207 5.36 -24.08 5.31
CA GLY A 207 5.70 -25.51 5.39
C GLY A 207 5.28 -26.21 6.69
N PHE A 208 4.49 -25.55 7.54
CA PHE A 208 3.95 -26.12 8.79
C PHE A 208 2.42 -26.31 8.77
N GLY A 209 1.74 -26.00 7.66
CA GLY A 209 0.29 -26.10 7.51
C GLY A 209 -0.45 -24.86 8.00
N LYS A 210 -1.78 -24.82 7.81
CA LYS A 210 -2.63 -23.69 8.21
C LYS A 210 -2.43 -23.35 9.70
N PRO A 211 -2.29 -22.07 10.08
CA PRO A 211 -2.13 -21.68 11.48
C PRO A 211 -3.27 -22.23 12.36
N GLY A 212 -2.90 -23.01 13.38
CA GLY A 212 -3.82 -23.94 14.06
C GLY A 212 -4.83 -23.31 15.01
N GLU A 213 -4.61 -22.10 15.52
CA GLU A 213 -5.58 -21.34 16.33
C GLU A 213 -4.98 -19.96 16.61
N PHE A 214 -5.41 -18.92 15.88
CA PHE A 214 -5.19 -17.54 16.31
C PHE A 214 -6.29 -17.17 17.31
N ARG A 215 -5.92 -16.85 18.55
CA ARG A 215 -6.83 -16.22 19.52
C ARG A 215 -6.45 -14.77 19.70
N TRP A 216 -7.43 -13.90 19.45
CA TRP A 216 -7.23 -12.47 19.29
C TRP A 216 -7.41 -11.75 20.63
N PRO A 217 -6.38 -11.05 21.16
CA PRO A 217 -6.61 -10.05 22.19
C PRO A 217 -7.43 -8.91 21.60
N HIS A 218 -8.30 -8.28 22.42
CA HIS A 218 -9.21 -7.20 22.03
C HIS A 218 -8.69 -5.84 22.53
N PRO A 219 -7.63 -5.25 21.94
CA PRO A 219 -7.19 -3.91 22.32
C PRO A 219 -8.15 -2.86 21.74
N ASN A 220 -8.66 -1.96 22.59
CA ASN A 220 -9.56 -0.85 22.20
C ASN A 220 -8.81 0.36 21.59
N PHE A 221 -7.74 0.19 20.82
CA PHE A 221 -6.93 1.32 20.34
C PHE A 221 -6.27 1.13 18.97
N GLU A 222 -5.92 2.26 18.34
CA GLU A 222 -5.26 2.35 17.03
C GLU A 222 -3.76 2.02 17.11
N GLY A 223 -3.27 1.21 16.18
CA GLY A 223 -1.85 0.91 16.00
C GLY A 223 -1.63 0.15 14.69
N PHE A 224 -0.41 0.21 14.14
CA PHE A 224 0.00 -0.58 12.98
C PHE A 224 1.23 -1.44 13.29
N PHE A 225 1.37 -2.58 12.62
CA PHE A 225 2.49 -3.49 12.81
C PHE A 225 3.18 -3.77 11.48
N PHE A 226 4.51 -3.70 11.44
CA PHE A 226 5.30 -4.24 10.33
C PHE A 226 5.81 -5.62 10.68
N VAL A 227 5.44 -6.64 9.89
CA VAL A 227 6.06 -7.97 9.98
C VAL A 227 7.29 -7.98 9.08
N LEU A 228 8.48 -8.08 9.67
CA LEU A 228 9.74 -8.13 8.94
C LEU A 228 10.25 -9.57 8.91
N PRO A 229 10.58 -10.13 7.72
CA PRO A 229 11.27 -11.41 7.67
C PRO A 229 12.68 -11.25 8.27
N PHE A 230 12.96 -12.00 9.33
CA PHE A 230 14.27 -12.00 9.97
C PHE A 230 15.31 -12.62 9.02
N ARG A 231 16.37 -11.87 8.73
CA ARG A 231 17.53 -12.40 7.98
C ARG A 231 18.50 -13.03 8.97
N ALA A 232 18.62 -14.35 8.91
CA ALA A 232 19.68 -15.08 9.61
C ALA A 232 21.05 -14.43 9.32
N GLY A 233 21.78 -14.06 10.38
CA GLY A 233 23.17 -13.60 10.28
C GLY A 233 23.42 -12.12 10.54
N VAL A 234 22.41 -11.30 10.87
CA VAL A 234 22.65 -9.87 11.19
C VAL A 234 23.08 -9.65 12.63
N TRP A 235 22.61 -10.43 13.60
CA TRP A 235 23.15 -10.43 14.98
C TRP A 235 22.84 -11.75 15.69
N ASN A 236 23.69 -12.11 16.67
CA ASN A 236 23.78 -13.39 17.41
C ASN A 236 22.44 -14.05 17.79
N ALA A 237 21.74 -14.65 16.84
CA ALA A 237 20.52 -15.41 17.05
C ALA A 237 20.81 -16.91 16.93
N SER A 238 20.47 -17.66 17.97
CA SER A 238 20.55 -19.11 18.00
C SER A 238 19.40 -19.71 17.18
N GLY A 239 19.65 -20.06 15.92
CA GLY A 239 19.06 -21.19 15.18
C GLY A 239 17.55 -21.27 14.95
N ASN A 240 16.70 -20.57 15.71
CA ASN A 240 15.26 -20.54 15.55
C ASN A 240 14.82 -19.19 14.99
N GLN A 241 13.86 -19.27 14.08
CA GLN A 241 13.40 -18.20 13.21
C GLN A 241 12.42 -17.31 13.96
N ASP A 242 12.92 -16.29 14.64
CA ASP A 242 12.07 -15.29 15.29
C ASP A 242 11.61 -14.24 14.26
N ILE A 243 10.32 -13.94 14.21
CA ILE A 243 9.73 -12.90 13.36
C ILE A 243 9.81 -11.57 14.12
N ALA A 244 10.38 -10.54 13.49
CA ALA A 244 10.40 -9.20 14.07
C ALA A 244 9.12 -8.45 13.70
N VAL A 245 8.39 -7.97 14.70
CA VAL A 245 7.18 -7.16 14.53
C VAL A 245 7.42 -5.78 15.10
N ARG A 246 7.30 -4.72 14.29
CA ARG A 246 7.40 -3.34 14.78
C ARG A 246 6.02 -2.73 15.00
N CYS A 247 5.71 -2.39 16.24
CA CYS A 247 4.45 -1.78 16.65
C CYS A 247 4.56 -0.24 16.60
N GLY A 248 3.77 0.41 15.74
CA GLY A 248 3.52 1.84 15.78
C GLY A 248 2.33 2.11 16.70
N LEU A 249 2.59 2.59 17.92
CA LEU A 249 1.57 2.94 18.92
C LEU A 249 1.67 4.43 19.27
N GLU A 250 0.59 5.02 19.78
CA GLU A 250 0.68 6.32 20.46
C GLU A 250 1.61 6.22 21.68
N GLU A 251 2.41 7.26 21.95
CA GLU A 251 3.46 7.26 22.97
C GLU A 251 2.97 6.83 24.36
N ARG A 252 1.75 7.26 24.73
CA ARG A 252 1.09 6.91 25.99
C ARG A 252 0.73 5.41 26.13
N CYS A 253 0.79 4.64 25.06
CA CYS A 253 0.40 3.22 25.02
C CYS A 253 1.60 2.28 25.15
N TYR A 254 2.83 2.76 24.95
CA TYR A 254 4.04 1.94 25.12
C TYR A 254 4.12 1.33 26.52
N ASP A 255 3.92 2.17 27.55
CA ASP A 255 3.92 1.76 28.95
C ASP A 255 2.87 0.70 29.30
N GLN A 256 1.78 0.60 28.53
CA GLN A 256 0.72 -0.39 28.74
C GLN A 256 1.04 -1.69 28.01
N LEU A 257 1.51 -1.62 26.77
CA LEU A 257 1.91 -2.80 26.00
C LEU A 257 3.09 -3.53 26.69
N GLU A 258 4.07 -2.79 27.22
CA GLU A 258 5.21 -3.38 27.95
C GLU A 258 4.78 -4.14 29.22
N LYS A 259 3.65 -3.76 29.82
CA LYS A 259 3.11 -4.38 31.04
C LYS A 259 2.09 -5.47 30.73
N ASP A 260 1.75 -5.69 29.47
CA ASP A 260 0.80 -6.70 29.04
C ASP A 260 1.43 -8.09 29.16
N GLN A 261 0.96 -8.85 30.15
CA GLN A 261 1.45 -10.19 30.45
C GLN A 261 1.07 -11.23 29.41
N GLU A 262 0.08 -10.95 28.57
CA GLU A 262 -0.30 -11.83 27.47
C GLU A 262 0.62 -11.58 26.27
N PHE A 263 0.91 -10.32 25.93
CA PHE A 263 1.87 -9.95 24.91
C PHE A 263 3.28 -10.49 25.21
N ALA A 264 3.74 -10.34 26.46
CA ALA A 264 5.08 -10.79 26.90
C ALA A 264 5.28 -12.33 26.85
N ARG A 265 4.21 -13.12 26.65
CA ARG A 265 4.33 -14.58 26.44
C ARG A 265 4.78 -14.94 25.03
N TYR A 266 4.51 -14.07 24.06
CA TYR A 266 4.68 -14.37 22.64
C TYR A 266 5.69 -13.46 21.95
N ALA A 267 6.00 -12.31 22.53
CA ALA A 267 6.95 -11.35 21.99
C ALA A 267 7.87 -10.82 23.10
N GLU A 268 9.16 -10.68 22.78
CA GLU A 268 10.12 -9.98 23.62
C GLU A 268 10.32 -8.56 23.05
N PRO A 269 10.11 -7.50 23.84
CA PRO A 269 10.32 -6.14 23.37
C PRO A 269 11.81 -5.92 23.06
N TRP A 270 12.10 -5.40 21.86
CA TRP A 270 13.46 -5.18 21.39
C TRP A 270 13.63 -3.75 20.88
N GLY A 271 14.48 -2.98 21.56
CA GLY A 271 14.70 -1.55 21.31
C GLY A 271 13.72 -0.66 22.08
N LEU A 272 14.25 0.19 22.96
CA LEU A 272 13.46 1.22 23.65
C LEU A 272 13.11 2.33 22.66
N GLY A 273 11.88 2.85 22.76
CA GLY A 273 11.48 4.08 22.11
C GLY A 273 12.46 5.20 22.45
N VAL A 274 13.19 5.66 21.43
CA VAL A 274 13.86 6.96 21.36
C VAL A 274 13.55 7.55 19.99
#